data_AF-A0A7W9YA73-F1
#
_entry.id   AF-A0A7W9YA73-F1
#
_cell.length_a   1.000
_cell.length_b   1.000
_cell.length_c   1.000
_cell.angle_alpha   90.00
_cell.angle_beta   90.00
_cell.angle_gamma   90.00
#
_symmetry.space_group_name_H-M   'P 1'
#
loop_
_entity.id
_entity.type
_entity.pdbx_description
1 polymer ?
#
loop_
_entity_poly.entity_id
_entity_poly.type
_entity_poly.pdbx_seq_one_letter_code
_entity_poly.pdbx_strand_id
1 'polypeptide(L)' 'MRSTINLDDNLMERAKSLTGTKETAALVRQALETLVRVESGKRLIALGGTMPEADVAPRRRSEVSK' A
#
# COMPACT_ATOMS: atom_id res chain seq x y z
N MET A 1 5.10 -4.24 -19.40
CA MET A 1 4.41 -3.41 -20.42
C MET A 1 4.97 -2.00 -20.34
N ARG A 2 5.27 -1.34 -21.46
CA ARG A 2 5.69 0.06 -21.50
C ARG A 2 4.50 0.89 -22.00
N SER A 3 4.09 1.87 -21.22
CA SER A 3 2.98 2.76 -21.53
C SER A 3 3.38 4.20 -21.23
N THR A 4 2.85 5.14 -22.00
CA THR A 4 2.98 6.59 -21.75
C THR A 4 1.66 7.09 -21.20
N ILE A 5 1.71 7.75 -20.04
CA ILE A 5 0.54 8.31 -19.35
C ILE A 5 0.85 9.74 -18.96
N ASN A 6 -0.17 10.61 -18.98
CA ASN A 6 -0.06 11.97 -18.46
C ASN A 6 -0.32 11.95 -16.95
N LEU A 7 0.56 12.57 -16.18
CA LEU A 7 0.48 12.68 -14.73
C LEU A 7 0.63 14.14 -14.32
N ASP A 8 0.01 14.51 -13.21
CA ASP A 8 0.16 15.84 -12.62
C ASP A 8 1.55 15.97 -11.97
N ASP A 9 2.31 16.98 -12.40
CA ASP A 9 3.67 17.23 -11.93
C ASP A 9 3.73 17.57 -10.44
N ASN A 10 2.75 18.33 -9.91
CA ASN A 10 2.68 18.67 -8.50
C ASN A 10 2.45 17.43 -7.64
N LEU A 11 1.60 16.52 -8.12
CA LEU A 11 1.36 15.24 -7.44
C LEU A 11 2.64 14.39 -7.44
N MET A 12 3.35 14.34 -8.57
CA MET A 12 4.61 13.61 -8.71
C MET A 12 5.70 14.17 -7.80
N GLU A 13 5.88 15.48 -7.73
CA GLU A 13 6.85 16.13 -6.85
C GLU A 13 6.54 15.84 -5.37
N ARG A 14 5.28 15.99 -4.97
CA ARG A 14 4.86 15.72 -3.60
C ARG A 14 5.04 14.25 -3.23
N ALA A 15 4.73 13.34 -4.15
CA ALA A 15 4.94 11.91 -3.93
C ALA A 15 6.44 11.60 -3.78
N LYS A 16 7.31 12.14 -4.65
CA LYS A 16 8.76 12.00 -4.54
C LYS A 16 9.31 12.55 -3.23
N SER A 17 8.83 13.71 -2.78
CA SER A 17 9.28 14.33 -1.53
C SER A 17 8.88 13.51 -0.30
N LEU A 18 7.70 12.88 -0.33
CA LEU A 18 7.17 12.11 0.80
C LEU A 18 7.74 10.68 0.86
N THR A 19 7.95 10.03 -0.30
CA THR A 19 8.44 8.64 -0.33
C THR A 19 9.96 8.54 -0.45
N GLY A 20 10.64 9.61 -0.87
CA GLY A 20 12.07 9.60 -1.19
C GLY A 20 12.42 8.87 -2.50
N THR A 21 11.42 8.33 -3.21
CA THR A 21 11.62 7.57 -4.45
C THR A 21 11.89 8.53 -5.61
N LYS A 22 13.10 8.53 -6.16
CA LYS A 22 13.49 9.45 -7.23
C LYS A 22 13.00 9.01 -8.62
N GLU A 23 12.97 7.71 -8.85
CA GLU A 23 12.59 7.13 -10.13
C GLU A 23 11.07 7.09 -10.31
N THR A 24 10.56 7.72 -11.38
CA THR A 24 9.14 7.76 -11.70
C THR A 24 8.54 6.35 -11.85
N ALA A 25 9.23 5.43 -12.52
CA ALA A 25 8.74 4.07 -12.70
C ALA A 25 8.61 3.31 -11.37
N ALA A 26 9.60 3.45 -10.48
CA ALA A 26 9.56 2.85 -9.15
C ALA A 26 8.43 3.44 -8.31
N LEU A 27 8.23 4.75 -8.37
CA LEU A 27 7.15 5.44 -7.65
C LEU A 27 5.76 4.98 -8.13
N VAL A 28 5.56 4.88 -9.44
CA VAL A 28 4.29 4.39 -10.01
C VAL A 28 4.05 2.93 -9.62
N ARG A 29 5.08 2.08 -9.65
CA ARG A 29 4.98 0.69 -9.20
C ARG A 29 4.55 0.61 -7.73
N GLN A 30 5.20 1.38 -6.86
CA GLN A 30 4.86 1.46 -5.44
C GLN A 30 3.44 1.97 -5.20
N ALA A 31 2.99 2.97 -5.97
CA ALA A 31 1.64 3.51 -5.89
C ALA A 31 0.59 2.43 -6.23
N LEU A 32 0.80 1.67 -7.31
CA LEU A 32 -0.09 0.60 -7.72
C LEU A 32 -0.12 -0.55 -6.70
N GLU A 33 1.04 -0.99 -6.20
CA GLU A 33 1.11 -2.01 -5.15
C GLU A 33 0.40 -1.57 -3.87
N THR A 34 0.53 -0.29 -3.51
CA THR A 34 -0.15 0.29 -2.35
C THR A 34 -1.66 0.33 -2.55
N LEU A 35 -2.13 0.72 -3.74
CA LEU A 35 -3.56 0.73 -4.06
C LEU A 35 -4.16 -0.69 -3.98
N VAL A 36 -3.46 -1.69 -4.52
CA VAL A 36 -3.87 -3.10 -4.41
C VAL A 36 -3.98 -3.53 -2.95
N ARG A 37 -3.00 -3.16 -2.12
CA ARG A 37 -3.01 -3.47 -0.67
C ARG A 37 -4.23 -2.86 0.02
N VAL A 38 -4.51 -1.58 -0.25
CA VAL A 38 -5.65 -0.86 0.35
C VAL A 38 -6.98 -1.49 -0.05
N GLU A 39 -7.19 -1.75 -1.34
CA GLU A 39 -8.43 -2.34 -1.83
C GLU A 39 -8.62 -3.78 -1.36
N SER A 40 -7.54 -4.56 -1.27
CA SER A 40 -7.58 -5.90 -0.69
C SER A 40 -8.03 -5.85 0.77
N GLY A 41 -7.50 -4.90 1.55
CA GLY A 41 -7.93 -4.68 2.94
C GLY A 41 -9.42 -4.32 3.04
N LYS A 42 -9.91 -3.41 2.20
CA LYS A 42 -11.34 -3.05 2.15
C LYS A 42 -12.22 -4.26 1.83
N ARG A 43 -11.82 -5.08 0.85
CA ARG A 43 -12.55 -6.31 0.50
C ARG A 43 -12.58 -7.32 1.65
N LEU A 44 -11.45 -7.51 2.34
CA LEU A 44 -11.38 -8.38 3.51
C LEU A 44 -12.26 -7.88 4.66
N ILE A 45 -12.28 -6.57 4.92
CA ILE A 45 -13.19 -5.96 5.92
C ILE A 45 -14.65 -6.19 5.52
N ALA A 46 -14.99 -6.04 4.24
CA ALA A 46 -16.35 -6.26 3.74
C ALA A 46 -16.84 -7.71 3.90
N LEU A 47 -15.93 -8.69 3.98
CA LEU A 47 -16.29 -10.07 4.33
C LEU A 47 -16.73 -10.21 5.80
N GLY A 48 -16.57 -9.20 6.64
CA GLY A 48 -17.16 -9.18 7.99
C GLY A 48 -16.70 -10.28 8.93
N GLY A 49 -15.54 -10.91 8.67
CA GLY A 49 -15.05 -12.02 9.48
C GLY A 49 -15.89 -13.30 9.34
N THR A 50 -16.59 -13.48 8.22
CA THR A 50 -17.46 -14.66 7.99
C THR A 50 -16.71 -15.97 7.77
N MET A 51 -15.38 -16.00 7.96
CA MET A 51 -14.58 -17.22 7.86
C MET A 51 -14.55 -17.92 9.22
N PRO A 52 -15.32 -19.01 9.44
CA PRO A 52 -15.51 -19.60 10.76
C PRO A 52 -14.24 -20.27 11.31
N GLU A 53 -13.38 -20.72 10.41
CA GLU A 53 -12.12 -21.40 10.73
C GLU A 53 -10.91 -20.45 10.70
N ALA A 54 -11.14 -19.14 10.60
CA ALA A 54 -10.03 -18.18 10.61
C ALA A 54 -9.39 -18.11 12.00
N ASP A 55 -8.10 -18.45 12.06
CA ASP A 55 -7.33 -18.35 13.30
C ASP A 55 -6.66 -16.98 13.42
N VAL A 56 -6.59 -16.45 14.65
CA VAL A 56 -6.07 -15.11 14.90
C VAL A 56 -4.55 -15.14 14.86
N ALA A 57 -3.94 -14.32 14.00
CA ALA A 57 -2.49 -14.18 13.99
C ALA A 57 -1.96 -13.73 15.38
N PRO A 58 -0.82 -14.26 15.86
CA PRO A 58 -0.27 -13.90 17.16
C PRO A 58 -0.09 -12.38 17.30
N ARG A 59 -0.58 -11.81 18.41
CA ARG A 59 -0.34 -10.39 18.72
C ARG A 59 1.14 -10.19 19.05
N ARG A 60 1.92 -9.62 18.13
CA ARG A 60 3.26 -9.13 18.45
C ARG A 60 3.16 -7.85 19.26
N ARG A 61 3.32 -7.93 20.58
CA ARG A 61 3.66 -6.76 21.39
C ARG A 61 5.13 -6.46 21.08
N SER A 62 5.43 -5.32 20.46
CA SER A 62 6.80 -4.84 20.40
C SER A 62 7.32 -4.80 21.84
N GLU A 63 8.42 -5.50 22.13
CA GLU A 63 9.09 -5.33 23.42
C GLU A 63 9.37 -3.83 23.58
N VAL A 64 8.86 -3.26 24.66
CA VAL A 64 9.19 -1.89 25.03
C VAL A 64 10.67 -1.94 25.37
N SER A 65 11.52 -1.50 24.44
CA SER A 65 12.95 -1.31 24.71
C SER A 65 13.04 -0.33 25.89
N LYS A 66 13.48 -0.84 27.04
CA LYS A 66 13.76 -0.06 28.24
C LYS A 66 15.15 0.57 28.14
#